data_AF-A0A3M0KS67-F1
#
_entry.id   AF-A0A3M0KS67-F1
#
_cell.length_a   1.000
_cell.length_b   1.000
_cell.length_c   1.000
_cell.angle_alpha   90.00
_cell.angle_beta   90.00
_cell.angle_gamma   90.00
#
_symmetry.space_group_name_H-M   'P 1'
#
loop_
_entity.id
_entity.type
_entity.pdbx_description
1 polymer ?
#
loop_
_entity_poly.entity_id
_entity_poly.type
_entity_poly.pdbx_seq_one_letter_code
_entity_poly.pdbx_strand_id
1 'polypeptide(L)' 'MRCCCRLLFLALLLLPAGSIVAITVTVIVVVVLVFAAAAYLKIRHSSYGRLLDDHDYGSWGNYNNPLYDDS' A
#
# COMPACT_ATOMS: atom_id res chain seq x y z
N MET A 1 -3.57 -24.27 -30.07
CA MET A 1 -2.65 -24.73 -28.99
C MET A 1 -2.78 -23.96 -27.67
N ARG A 2 -3.57 -22.87 -27.57
CA ARG A 2 -3.68 -22.04 -26.35
C ARG A 2 -4.75 -22.49 -25.34
N CYS A 3 -5.63 -23.42 -25.71
CA CYS A 3 -6.65 -23.96 -24.80
C CYS A 3 -6.10 -25.06 -23.88
N CYS A 4 -5.19 -25.91 -24.41
CA CYS A 4 -4.61 -27.03 -23.65
C CYS A 4 -3.75 -26.58 -22.48
N CYS A 5 -2.97 -25.49 -22.60
CA CYS A 5 -2.19 -24.95 -21.47
C CYS A 5 -3.08 -24.37 -20.36
N ARG A 6 -4.21 -23.74 -20.72
CA ARG A 6 -5.18 -23.21 -19.73
C ARG A 6 -5.95 -24.32 -19.03
N LEU A 7 -6.30 -25.37 -19.77
CA LEU A 7 -6.92 -26.58 -19.22
C LEU A 7 -5.94 -27.39 -18.37
N LEU A 8 -4.64 -27.42 -18.70
CA LEU A 8 -3.60 -28.04 -17.86
C LEU A 8 -3.40 -27.30 -16.54
N PHE A 9 -3.39 -25.96 -16.56
CA PHE A 9 -3.24 -25.15 -15.35
C PHE A 9 -4.45 -25.29 -14.41
N LEU A 10 -5.66 -25.40 -14.98
CA LEU A 10 -6.89 -25.67 -14.22
C LEU A 10 -7.00 -27.14 -13.77
N ALA A 11 -6.54 -28.10 -14.57
CA ALA A 11 -6.58 -29.54 -14.23
C ALA A 11 -5.54 -29.91 -13.16
N LEU A 12 -4.37 -29.26 -13.15
CA LEU A 12 -3.37 -29.38 -12.07
C LEU A 12 -3.87 -28.83 -10.73
N LEU A 13 -4.93 -28.02 -10.72
CA LEU A 13 -5.54 -27.43 -9.53
C LEU A 13 -6.61 -28.35 -8.89
N LEU A 14 -7.11 -29.36 -9.62
CA LEU A 14 -8.32 -30.12 -9.26
C LEU A 14 -8.09 -31.58 -8.83
N LEU A 15 -6.94 -32.20 -9.13
CA LEU A 15 -6.57 -33.53 -8.60
C LEU A 15 -5.78 -33.37 -7.29
N PRO A 16 -5.79 -34.34 -6.35
CA PRO A 16 -5.43 -34.15 -4.93
C PRO A 16 -4.01 -33.63 -4.64
N ALA A 17 -3.10 -33.63 -5.62
CA ALA A 17 -1.78 -33.01 -5.55
C ALA A 17 -1.77 -31.49 -5.84
N GLY A 18 -2.81 -30.97 -6.50
CA GLY A 18 -3.00 -29.56 -6.87
C GLY A 18 -3.39 -28.63 -5.75
N SER A 19 -4.00 -29.19 -4.70
CA SER A 19 -4.45 -28.42 -3.53
C SER A 19 -3.28 -27.73 -2.84
N ILE A 20 -2.17 -28.43 -2.65
CA ILE A 20 -0.99 -27.86 -1.99
C ILE A 20 -0.40 -26.72 -2.83
N VAL A 21 -0.26 -26.92 -4.15
CA VAL A 21 0.26 -25.90 -5.06
C VAL A 21 -0.67 -24.69 -5.11
N ALA A 22 -1.98 -24.92 -5.13
CA ALA A 22 -2.97 -23.85 -5.09
C ALA A 22 -2.89 -23.05 -3.78
N ILE A 23 -2.83 -23.75 -2.64
CA ILE A 23 -2.72 -23.12 -1.33
C ILE A 23 -1.43 -22.31 -1.23
N THR A 24 -0.29 -22.87 -1.62
CA THR A 24 1.00 -22.15 -1.54
C THR A 24 1.04 -20.93 -2.45
N VAL A 25 0.55 -21.03 -3.69
CA VAL A 25 0.44 -19.89 -4.60
C VAL A 25 -0.48 -18.81 -4.02
N THR A 26 -1.63 -19.20 -3.46
CA THR A 26 -2.57 -18.26 -2.85
C THR A 26 -1.94 -17.54 -1.65
N VAL A 27 -1.22 -18.26 -0.79
CA VAL A 27 -0.47 -17.69 0.34
C VAL A 27 0.59 -16.71 -0.15
N ILE A 28 1.36 -17.06 -1.19
CA ILE A 28 2.37 -16.16 -1.77
C ILE A 28 1.71 -14.87 -2.30
N VAL A 29 0.60 -14.97 -3.03
CA VAL A 29 -0.13 -13.81 -3.54
C VAL A 29 -0.62 -12.92 -2.39
N VAL A 30 -1.19 -13.50 -1.34
CA VAL A 30 -1.65 -12.76 -0.15
C VAL A 30 -0.49 -12.04 0.53
N VAL A 31 0.65 -12.71 0.74
CA VAL A 31 1.85 -12.11 1.35
C VAL A 31 2.35 -10.93 0.52
N VAL A 32 2.44 -11.09 -0.80
CA VAL A 32 2.86 -10.01 -1.71
C VAL A 32 1.87 -8.84 -1.65
N LEU A 33 0.55 -9.10 -1.64
CA LEU A 33 -0.46 -8.05 -1.54
C LEU A 33 -0.37 -7.29 -0.22
N VAL A 34 -0.21 -7.98 0.91
CA VAL A 34 -0.08 -7.35 2.24
C VAL A 34 1.18 -6.50 2.29
N PHE A 35 2.31 -7.01 1.81
CA PHE A 35 3.57 -6.26 1.81
C PHE A 35 3.53 -5.06 0.87
N ALA A 36 2.97 -5.23 -0.33
CA ALA A 36 2.76 -4.15 -1.28
C ALA A 36 1.80 -3.07 -0.74
N ALA A 37 0.70 -3.48 -0.10
CA ALA A 37 -0.25 -2.55 0.53
C ALA A 37 0.40 -1.77 1.68
N ALA A 38 1.15 -2.45 2.56
CA ALA A 38 1.88 -1.78 3.64
C ALA A 38 2.93 -0.79 3.11
N ALA A 39 3.71 -1.18 2.10
CA ALA A 39 4.68 -0.31 1.45
C ALA A 39 4.00 0.87 0.73
N TYR A 40 2.89 0.62 0.03
CA TYR A 40 2.09 1.65 -0.65
C TYR A 40 1.54 2.67 0.34
N LEU A 41 0.92 2.22 1.43
CA LEU A 41 0.42 3.10 2.47
C LEU A 41 1.55 3.88 3.14
N LYS A 42 2.70 3.25 3.42
CA LYS A 42 3.87 3.93 3.97
C LYS A 42 4.38 5.06 3.07
N ILE A 43 4.47 4.83 1.75
CA ILE A 43 4.91 5.84 0.77
C ILE A 43 3.86 6.96 0.65
N ARG A 44 2.56 6.64 0.67
CA ARG A 44 1.47 7.62 0.59
C ARG A 44 1.31 8.47 1.85
N HIS A 45 1.45 7.89 3.04
CA HIS A 45 1.28 8.60 4.31
C HIS A 45 2.43 9.58 4.55
N SER A 46 3.66 9.19 4.21
CA SER A 46 4.85 10.04 4.42
C SER A 46 4.95 11.23 3.45
N SER A 47 4.27 11.21 2.29
CA SER A 47 4.43 12.25 1.26
C SER A 47 3.68 13.55 1.58
N TYR A 48 2.69 13.51 2.49
CA TYR A 48 1.91 14.68 2.86
C TYR A 48 1.88 14.97 4.35
N GLY A 49 2.25 14.03 5.24
CA GLY A 49 2.20 14.26 6.70
C GLY A 49 2.95 15.53 7.14
N ARG A 50 4.22 15.67 6.75
CA ARG A 50 5.02 16.85 7.14
C ARG A 50 4.44 18.17 6.62
N LEU A 51 3.92 18.20 5.39
CA LEU A 51 3.36 19.43 4.80
C LEU A 51 1.91 19.72 5.24
N LEU A 52 1.15 18.70 5.64
CA LEU A 52 -0.22 18.82 6.15
C LEU A 52 -0.20 19.28 7.61
N ASP A 53 0.65 18.66 8.44
CA ASP A 53 0.83 19.01 9.86
C ASP A 53 1.46 20.42 10.04
N ASP A 54 2.36 20.83 9.13
CA ASP A 54 2.95 22.18 9.14
C ASP A 54 1.93 23.27 8.78
N HIS A 55 0.82 22.93 8.11
CA HIS A 55 -0.22 23.89 7.73
C HIS A 55 -1.07 24.30 8.95
N ASP A 56 -1.37 23.38 9.86
CA ASP A 56 -2.11 23.69 11.10
C ASP A 56 -1.29 24.54 12.08
N TYR A 57 0.05 24.51 11.99
CA TYR A 57 0.92 25.41 12.76
C TYR A 57 0.91 26.86 12.23
N GLY A 58 0.50 27.09 10.97
CA GLY A 58 0.54 28.40 10.31
C GLY A 58 -0.80 28.98 9.84
N SER A 59 -1.91 28.23 9.92
CA SER A 59 -3.14 28.53 9.18
C SER A 59 -4.09 29.56 9.82
N TRP A 60 -4.00 29.88 11.12
CA TRP A 60 -4.92 30.89 11.68
C TRP A 60 -4.41 31.63 12.92
N GLY A 61 -3.81 32.81 12.70
CA GLY A 61 -4.26 34.00 13.43
C GLY A 61 -3.49 34.52 14.64
N ASN A 62 -2.22 34.19 14.90
CA ASN A 62 -1.51 34.79 16.05
C ASN A 62 0.03 34.86 15.97
N TYR A 63 0.60 35.45 14.91
CA TYR A 63 2.00 35.89 14.95
C TYR A 63 2.08 37.27 15.65
N ASN A 64 2.19 37.26 16.98
CA ASN A 64 2.60 38.45 17.74
C ASN A 64 4.13 38.45 17.84
N ASN A 65 4.81 39.05 16.86
CA ASN A 65 6.27 39.20 16.89
C ASN A 65 6.61 40.61 17.38
N PRO A 66 7.07 40.78 18.64
CA PRO A 66 7.36 42.10 19.23
C PRO A 66 8.52 42.85 18.55
N LEU A 67 9.23 42.20 17.64
CA LEU A 67 10.30 42.81 16.85
C LEU A 67 9.79 43.84 15.82
N TYR A 68 8.48 43.88 15.55
CA TYR A 68 7.86 44.82 14.61
C TYR A 68 6.84 45.75 15.28
N ASP A 69 6.84 45.86 16.62
CA ASP A 69 5.81 46.56 17.40
C ASP A 69 6.28 47.92 18.00
N ASP A 70 7.31 48.55 17.39
CA ASP A 70 7.85 49.86 17.79
C ASP A 70 7.78 50.89 16.63
N SER A 71 6.69 51.68 16.55
CA SER A 71 6.65 52.96 15.82
C SER A 71 5.70 53.96 16.47
#